data_AF-A0A1B2R3U5-F1
#
_entry.id   AF-A0A1B2R3U5-F1
#
_cell.length_a   1.000
_cell.length_b   1.000
_cell.length_c   1.000
_cell.angle_alpha   90.00
_cell.angle_beta   90.00
_cell.angle_gamma   90.00
#
_symmetry.space_group_name_H-M   'P 1'
#
loop_
_entity.id
_entity.type
_entity.pdbx_description
1 polymer ?
#
loop_
_entity_poly.entity_id
_entity_poly.type
_entity_poly.pdbx_seq_one_letter_code
_entity_poly.pdbx_strand_id
1 'polypeptide(L)'
;MGYISDVQLYRRLTQTAEVAEQWQLPRLSEGVSRRYFDWLEFAVGGFWQYLTQLAHLSGDTVIYFYDLYRAKDTRFDFYANFGLFPVIELSVEMTERQYLSGLRCEPGHLEGVTYVAAYTDEYLILPPSGKWHIHGAYEIEMGQLVSYVGLPAPEVFPHDFWSEEEALRRIHLLR
;
A
#
# COMPACT_ATOMS: atom_id res chain seq x y z
N MET A 1 -4.93 -7.00 13.79
CA MET A 1 -4.26 -6.81 12.49
C MET A 1 -3.93 -8.16 11.92
N GLY A 2 -4.27 -8.38 10.66
CA GLY A 2 -3.90 -9.59 9.95
C GLY A 2 -4.21 -9.42 8.47
N TYR A 3 -3.55 -10.21 7.65
CA TYR A 3 -3.99 -10.41 6.28
C TYR A 3 -5.37 -11.06 6.30
N ILE A 4 -6.24 -10.66 5.40
CA ILE A 4 -7.59 -11.23 5.33
C ILE A 4 -7.56 -12.56 4.58
N SER A 5 -8.39 -13.51 5.01
CA SER A 5 -8.65 -14.78 4.30
C SER A 5 -10.07 -14.88 3.75
N ASP A 6 -10.93 -13.90 4.04
CA ASP A 6 -12.34 -13.87 3.64
C ASP A 6 -12.46 -13.47 2.16
N VAL A 7 -12.90 -14.41 1.34
CA VAL A 7 -13.09 -14.25 -0.11
C VAL A 7 -14.13 -13.19 -0.45
N GLN A 8 -15.22 -13.09 0.32
CA GLN A 8 -16.30 -12.13 0.07
C GLN A 8 -15.86 -10.71 0.43
N LEU A 9 -15.12 -10.57 1.53
CA LEU A 9 -14.49 -9.30 1.88
C LEU A 9 -13.49 -8.89 0.79
N TYR A 10 -12.60 -9.80 0.38
CA TYR A 10 -11.63 -9.55 -0.67
C TYR A 10 -12.29 -9.07 -1.96
N ARG A 11 -13.32 -9.78 -2.47
CA ARG A 11 -14.04 -9.38 -3.68
C ARG A 11 -14.64 -7.97 -3.59
N ARG A 12 -15.24 -7.61 -2.45
CA ARG A 12 -15.78 -6.26 -2.25
C ARG A 12 -14.68 -5.21 -2.27
N LEU A 13 -13.54 -5.49 -1.66
CA LEU A 13 -12.39 -4.57 -1.66
C LEU A 13 -11.78 -4.43 -3.06
N THR A 14 -11.67 -5.52 -3.83
CA THR A 14 -11.24 -5.48 -5.23
C THR A 14 -12.16 -4.63 -6.09
N GLN A 15 -13.48 -4.83 -5.99
CA GLN A 15 -14.45 -3.96 -6.71
C GLN A 15 -14.33 -2.50 -6.31
N THR A 16 -14.10 -2.23 -5.02
CA THR A 16 -13.89 -0.85 -4.53
C THR A 16 -12.59 -0.26 -5.07
N ALA A 17 -11.53 -1.06 -5.15
CA ALA A 17 -10.23 -0.65 -5.68
C ALA A 17 -10.32 -0.34 -7.17
N GLU A 18 -11.00 -1.16 -7.97
CA GLU A 18 -11.25 -0.90 -9.40
C GLU A 18 -11.98 0.43 -9.61
N VAL A 19 -12.94 0.76 -8.74
CA VAL A 19 -13.62 2.06 -8.78
C VAL A 19 -12.67 3.18 -8.36
N ALA A 20 -11.86 3.00 -7.32
CA ALA A 20 -10.90 3.99 -6.85
C ALA A 20 -9.82 4.32 -7.90
N GLU A 21 -9.31 3.34 -8.64
CA GLU A 21 -8.35 3.54 -9.73
C GLU A 21 -8.90 4.42 -10.86
N GLN A 22 -10.21 4.38 -11.13
CA GLN A 22 -10.85 5.24 -12.14
C GLN A 22 -10.80 6.74 -11.77
N TRP A 23 -10.57 7.09 -10.51
CA TRP A 23 -10.46 8.49 -10.07
C TRP A 23 -9.16 9.16 -10.53
N GLN A 24 -8.18 8.41 -11.03
CA GLN A 24 -6.96 8.99 -11.61
C GLN A 24 -7.20 9.78 -12.91
N LEU A 25 -8.41 9.71 -13.49
CA LEU A 25 -8.81 10.47 -14.68
C LEU A 25 -8.93 11.99 -14.38
N PRO A 26 -8.69 12.87 -15.38
CA PRO A 26 -8.56 14.32 -15.19
C PRO A 26 -9.86 15.06 -14.82
N ARG A 27 -10.94 14.36 -14.47
CA ARG A 27 -12.23 14.97 -14.11
C ARG A 27 -12.62 14.56 -12.69
N LEU A 28 -12.09 15.28 -11.71
CA LEU A 28 -12.56 15.21 -10.33
C LEU A 28 -13.95 15.85 -10.24
N SER A 29 -14.88 15.19 -9.56
CA SER A 29 -16.15 15.79 -9.17
C SER A 29 -15.92 16.92 -8.14
N GLU A 30 -16.75 17.95 -8.17
CA GLU A 30 -16.74 19.00 -7.15
C GLU A 30 -16.89 18.39 -5.75
N GLY A 31 -16.02 18.78 -4.81
CA GLY A 31 -16.01 18.28 -3.43
C GLY A 31 -14.97 17.21 -3.12
N VAL A 32 -14.19 16.74 -4.10
CA VAL A 32 -13.07 15.80 -3.85
C VAL A 32 -11.75 16.54 -3.71
N SER A 33 -11.09 16.36 -2.57
CA SER A 33 -9.75 16.88 -2.31
C SER A 33 -8.71 15.82 -2.66
N ARG A 34 -7.77 16.15 -3.55
CA ARG A 34 -6.61 15.31 -3.87
C ARG A 34 -5.39 15.86 -3.17
N ARG A 35 -4.63 14.97 -2.54
CA ARG A 35 -3.33 15.26 -1.91
C ARG A 35 -2.29 14.32 -2.51
N TYR A 36 -1.08 14.81 -2.67
CA TYR A 36 0.06 14.06 -3.18
C TYR A 36 1.07 13.87 -2.06
N PHE A 37 1.59 12.66 -1.95
CA PHE A 37 2.60 12.25 -0.99
C PHE A 37 3.68 11.48 -1.75
N ASP A 38 4.86 11.36 -1.16
CA ASP A 38 5.87 10.41 -1.63
C ASP A 38 5.31 8.99 -1.53
N TRP A 39 5.63 8.11 -2.46
CA TRP A 39 5.02 6.79 -2.53
C TRP A 39 5.31 5.98 -1.25
N LEU A 40 6.50 6.14 -0.67
CA LEU A 40 6.92 5.48 0.59
C LEU A 40 6.34 6.11 1.85
N GLU A 41 5.56 7.19 1.75
CA GLU A 41 5.04 7.91 2.91
C GLU A 41 4.23 7.00 3.85
N PHE A 42 3.61 5.93 3.32
CA PHE A 42 2.89 4.97 4.13
C PHE A 42 3.79 4.21 5.12
N ALA A 43 5.09 4.09 4.87
CA ALA A 43 6.02 3.31 5.66
C ALA A 43 6.89 4.15 6.64
N VAL A 44 6.62 5.45 6.76
CA VAL A 44 7.34 6.37 7.66
C VAL A 44 6.50 6.80 8.88
N GLY A 45 7.15 7.36 9.90
CA GLY A 45 6.48 7.87 11.09
C GLY A 45 5.66 9.14 10.82
N GLY A 46 4.52 9.28 11.46
CA GLY A 46 3.54 10.36 11.29
C GLY A 46 2.33 9.97 10.42
N PHE A 47 2.50 9.01 9.52
CA PHE A 47 1.45 8.64 8.56
C PHE A 47 0.27 7.92 9.22
N TRP A 48 0.53 7.11 10.24
CA TRP A 48 -0.54 6.42 10.96
C TRP A 48 -1.52 7.38 11.66
N GLN A 49 -0.99 8.46 12.24
CA GLN A 49 -1.79 9.52 12.87
C GLN A 49 -2.67 10.22 11.82
N TYR A 50 -2.15 10.42 10.61
CA TYR A 50 -2.95 10.95 9.51
C TYR A 50 -4.09 10.00 9.12
N LEU A 51 -3.81 8.70 8.92
CA LEU A 51 -4.82 7.69 8.61
C LEU A 51 -5.92 7.60 9.67
N THR A 52 -5.55 7.57 10.95
CA THR A 52 -6.51 7.51 12.06
C THR A 52 -7.38 8.76 12.14
N GLN A 53 -6.84 9.95 11.86
CA GLN A 53 -7.68 11.15 11.78
C GLN A 53 -8.66 11.13 10.60
N LEU A 54 -8.22 10.66 9.42
CA LEU A 54 -9.13 10.46 8.30
C LEU A 54 -10.27 9.49 8.65
N ALA A 55 -9.93 8.36 9.29
CA ALA A 55 -10.91 7.36 9.72
C ALA A 55 -11.89 7.92 10.76
N HIS A 56 -11.41 8.72 11.73
CA HIS A 56 -12.29 9.40 12.68
C HIS A 56 -13.26 10.38 12.01
N LEU A 57 -12.80 11.14 11.00
CA LEU A 57 -13.66 12.05 10.23
C LEU A 57 -14.72 11.30 9.42
N SER A 58 -14.38 10.10 8.93
CA SER A 58 -15.30 9.28 8.13
C SER A 58 -16.18 8.34 8.98
N GLY A 59 -15.89 8.19 10.28
CA GLY A 59 -16.57 7.30 11.21
C GLY A 59 -16.16 5.83 11.07
N ASP A 60 -15.00 5.56 10.48
CA ASP A 60 -14.48 4.22 10.25
C ASP A 60 -13.59 3.76 11.42
N THR A 61 -13.74 2.51 11.83
CA THR A 61 -12.91 1.88 12.88
C THR A 61 -11.86 0.94 12.30
N VAL A 62 -11.91 0.68 11.00
CA VAL A 62 -11.04 -0.23 10.27
C VAL A 62 -10.59 0.45 8.98
N ILE A 63 -9.34 0.23 8.61
CA ILE A 63 -8.72 0.66 7.37
C ILE A 63 -8.10 -0.59 6.74
N TYR A 64 -8.14 -0.70 5.42
CA TYR A 64 -7.46 -1.75 4.68
C TYR A 64 -6.26 -1.19 3.96
N PHE A 65 -5.12 -1.86 4.10
CA PHE A 65 -3.96 -1.68 3.22
C PHE A 65 -3.99 -2.79 2.17
N TYR A 66 -4.13 -2.42 0.91
CA TYR A 66 -4.21 -3.35 -0.21
C TYR A 66 -2.93 -3.22 -1.05
N ASP A 67 -2.13 -4.27 -1.08
CA ASP A 67 -1.00 -4.40 -2.00
C ASP A 67 -1.55 -4.76 -3.41
N LEU A 68 -1.72 -3.73 -4.24
CA LEU A 68 -2.27 -3.85 -5.58
C LEU A 68 -1.30 -4.55 -6.52
N TYR A 69 0.00 -4.31 -6.35
CA TYR A 69 1.04 -4.97 -7.14
C TYR A 69 0.91 -6.49 -7.01
N ARG A 70 0.85 -7.01 -5.78
CA ARG A 70 0.70 -8.46 -5.54
C ARG A 70 -0.66 -9.00 -5.94
N ALA A 71 -1.71 -8.18 -5.88
CA ALA A 71 -3.03 -8.57 -6.38
C ALA A 71 -3.06 -8.81 -7.90
N LYS A 72 -2.21 -8.08 -8.65
CA LYS A 72 -2.11 -8.12 -10.12
C LYS A 72 -0.98 -9.05 -10.62
N ASP A 73 -0.04 -9.44 -9.77
CA ASP A 73 1.13 -10.25 -10.14
C ASP A 73 0.75 -11.70 -10.50
N THR A 74 0.63 -11.97 -11.80
CA THR A 74 0.34 -13.32 -12.32
C THR A 74 1.45 -14.33 -12.12
N ARG A 75 2.67 -13.90 -11.75
CA ARG A 75 3.82 -14.79 -11.50
C ARG A 75 3.82 -15.32 -10.06
N PHE A 76 3.07 -14.70 -9.16
CA PHE A 76 3.05 -15.02 -7.75
C PHE A 76 1.62 -15.14 -7.23
N ASP A 77 1.12 -16.37 -7.09
CA ASP A 77 -0.19 -16.60 -6.50
C ASP A 77 -0.13 -16.51 -4.97
N PHE A 78 -0.44 -15.32 -4.45
CA PHE A 78 -0.39 -15.03 -3.01
C PHE A 78 -1.30 -15.96 -2.19
N TYR A 79 -2.49 -16.29 -2.72
CA TYR A 79 -3.44 -17.15 -2.04
C TYR A 79 -3.01 -18.61 -2.05
N ALA A 80 -2.46 -19.11 -3.16
CA ALA A 80 -1.92 -20.46 -3.22
C ALA A 80 -0.71 -20.66 -2.28
N ASN A 81 0.13 -19.63 -2.13
CA ASN A 81 1.32 -19.69 -1.28
C ASN A 81 1.01 -19.54 0.22
N PHE A 82 0.08 -18.66 0.60
CA PHE A 82 -0.15 -18.30 2.00
C PHE A 82 -1.56 -18.58 2.54
N GLY A 83 -2.53 -18.93 1.69
CA GLY A 83 -3.94 -19.08 2.08
C GLY A 83 -4.61 -17.76 2.49
N LEU A 84 -3.99 -16.64 2.14
CA LEU A 84 -4.37 -15.28 2.52
C LEU A 84 -4.50 -14.41 1.27
N PHE A 85 -5.10 -13.23 1.39
CA PHE A 85 -5.11 -12.22 0.33
C PHE A 85 -4.10 -11.12 0.63
N PRO A 86 -3.57 -10.41 -0.39
CA PRO A 86 -2.60 -9.31 -0.22
C PRO A 86 -3.28 -8.02 0.30
N VAL A 87 -4.11 -8.16 1.33
CA VAL A 87 -4.86 -7.09 1.99
C VAL A 87 -4.72 -7.26 3.49
N ILE A 88 -4.25 -6.20 4.16
CA ILE A 88 -4.06 -6.15 5.60
C ILE A 88 -5.18 -5.33 6.22
N GLU A 89 -5.86 -5.90 7.21
CA GLU A 89 -6.81 -5.18 8.05
C GLU A 89 -6.10 -4.44 9.19
N LEU A 90 -6.28 -3.12 9.24
CA LEU A 90 -5.70 -2.22 10.22
C LEU A 90 -6.82 -1.65 11.11
N SER A 91 -6.73 -1.87 12.42
CA SER A 91 -7.65 -1.24 13.38
C SER A 91 -7.15 0.17 13.72
N VAL A 92 -8.05 1.16 13.76
CA VAL A 92 -7.69 2.54 14.14
C VAL A 92 -7.20 2.67 15.59
N GLU A 93 -7.48 1.67 16.43
CA GLU A 93 -7.02 1.61 17.82
C GLU A 93 -5.56 1.15 17.95
N MET A 94 -4.94 0.74 16.84
CA MET A 94 -3.54 0.35 16.84
C MET A 94 -2.62 1.55 17.11
N THR A 95 -1.47 1.25 17.70
CA THR A 95 -0.35 2.20 17.78
C THR A 95 0.39 2.25 16.46
N GLU A 96 1.06 3.36 16.18
CA GLU A 96 1.93 3.50 15.00
C GLU A 96 3.00 2.41 14.92
N ARG A 97 3.57 2.01 16.07
CA ARG A 97 4.52 0.89 16.12
C ARG A 97 3.90 -0.42 15.63
N GLN A 98 2.66 -0.70 16.01
CA GLN A 98 1.95 -1.90 15.55
C GLN A 98 1.65 -1.83 14.05
N TYR A 99 1.26 -0.65 13.55
CA TYR A 99 1.07 -0.39 12.12
C TYR A 99 2.36 -0.67 11.32
N LEU A 100 3.48 -0.02 11.69
CA LEU A 100 4.75 -0.18 10.99
C LEU A 100 5.32 -1.59 11.11
N SER A 101 5.21 -2.21 12.29
CA SER A 101 5.58 -3.62 12.48
C SER A 101 4.73 -4.54 11.62
N GLY A 102 3.47 -4.18 11.41
CA GLY A 102 2.53 -4.95 10.64
C GLY A 102 2.80 -4.98 9.15
N LEU A 103 3.10 -3.82 8.58
CA LEU A 103 3.54 -3.71 7.18
C LEU A 103 4.84 -4.49 6.91
N ARG A 104 5.64 -4.72 7.96
CA ARG A 104 6.91 -5.46 7.91
C ARG A 104 6.77 -6.94 8.26
N CYS A 105 5.58 -7.38 8.67
CA CYS A 105 5.35 -8.76 9.06
C CYS A 105 5.00 -9.58 7.82
N GLU A 106 5.72 -10.70 7.65
CA GLU A 106 5.37 -11.68 6.62
C GLU A 106 4.00 -12.32 6.93
N PRO A 107 3.20 -12.64 5.91
CA PRO A 107 1.91 -13.34 6.05
C PRO A 107 2.08 -14.80 6.52
N GLY A 108 3.27 -15.36 6.33
CA GLY A 108 3.65 -16.72 6.71
C GLY A 108 5.08 -17.03 6.23
N HIS A 109 5.62 -18.17 6.66
CA HIS A 109 6.94 -18.63 6.24
C HIS A 109 6.80 -19.67 5.13
N LEU A 110 7.36 -19.39 3.96
CA LEU A 110 7.49 -20.33 2.84
C LEU A 110 8.95 -20.32 2.39
N GLU A 111 9.56 -21.50 2.31
CA GLU A 111 10.99 -21.62 2.01
C GLU A 111 11.30 -21.03 0.62
N GLY A 112 12.26 -20.10 0.57
CA GLY A 112 12.66 -19.40 -0.66
C GLY A 112 11.73 -18.26 -1.11
N VAL A 113 10.73 -17.89 -0.30
CA VAL A 113 9.81 -16.77 -0.60
C VAL A 113 9.78 -15.79 0.57
N THR A 114 10.32 -14.60 0.35
CA THR A 114 10.26 -13.46 1.27
C THR A 114 9.21 -12.48 0.75
N TYR A 115 8.28 -12.05 1.61
CA TYR A 115 7.30 -11.03 1.24
C TYR A 115 7.04 -10.04 2.38
N VAL A 116 7.15 -8.76 2.05
CA VAL A 116 6.95 -7.64 2.98
C VAL A 116 6.12 -6.56 2.29
N ALA A 117 4.93 -6.27 2.83
CA ALA A 117 4.01 -5.28 2.27
C ALA A 117 4.60 -3.85 2.25
N ALA A 118 5.53 -3.54 3.16
CA ALA A 118 6.24 -2.26 3.17
C ALA A 118 7.09 -2.00 1.91
N TYR A 119 7.31 -3.00 1.05
CA TYR A 119 8.09 -2.89 -0.19
C TYR A 119 7.23 -3.00 -1.44
N THR A 120 5.91 -2.80 -1.34
CA THR A 120 5.04 -2.84 -2.51
C THR A 120 5.23 -1.62 -3.40
N ASP A 121 5.22 -1.84 -4.71
CA ASP A 121 5.38 -0.81 -5.72
C ASP A 121 4.06 -0.08 -6.01
N GLU A 122 2.94 -0.69 -5.62
CA GLU A 122 1.59 -0.15 -5.82
C GLU A 122 0.65 -0.59 -4.69
N TYR A 123 0.01 0.39 -4.05
CA TYR A 123 -0.94 0.13 -2.97
C TYR A 123 -2.17 1.04 -3.00
N LEU A 124 -3.21 0.57 -2.32
CA LEU A 124 -4.40 1.34 -2.00
C LEU A 124 -4.71 1.21 -0.52
N ILE A 125 -4.88 2.35 0.15
CA ILE A 125 -5.34 2.44 1.53
C ILE A 125 -6.75 3.03 1.51
N LEU A 126 -7.71 2.29 2.07
CA LEU A 126 -9.12 2.69 2.06
C LEU A 126 -9.89 2.15 3.27
N PRO A 127 -10.89 2.88 3.77
CA PRO A 127 -11.84 2.36 4.75
C PRO A 127 -13.00 1.61 4.07
N PRO A 128 -13.76 0.79 4.82
CA PRO A 128 -14.98 0.15 4.33
C PRO A 128 -16.02 1.15 3.79
N SER A 129 -16.08 2.38 4.32
CA SER A 129 -17.03 3.39 3.87
C SER A 129 -16.75 3.93 2.47
N GLY A 130 -15.53 3.76 1.94
CA GLY A 130 -15.11 4.30 0.65
C GLY A 130 -15.09 5.84 0.57
N LYS A 131 -15.24 6.56 1.70
CA LYS A 131 -15.32 8.04 1.73
C LYS A 131 -13.99 8.73 1.38
N TRP A 132 -12.88 8.03 1.53
CA TRP A 132 -11.55 8.47 1.13
C TRP A 132 -10.74 7.25 0.69
N HIS A 133 -9.68 7.50 -0.07
CA HIS A 133 -8.66 6.50 -0.37
C HIS A 133 -7.33 7.21 -0.57
N ILE A 134 -6.24 6.49 -0.36
CA ILE A 134 -4.88 6.91 -0.68
C ILE A 134 -4.30 5.86 -1.61
N HIS A 135 -3.87 6.28 -2.79
CA HIS A 135 -3.23 5.42 -3.77
C HIS A 135 -1.77 5.85 -3.89
N GLY A 136 -0.87 4.89 -3.87
CA GLY A 136 0.55 5.11 -4.16
C GLY A 136 0.97 4.15 -5.25
N ALA A 137 1.59 4.67 -6.30
CA ALA A 137 2.21 3.88 -7.34
C ALA A 137 3.52 4.53 -7.75
N TYR A 138 4.61 3.77 -7.65
CA TYR A 138 5.94 4.30 -7.95
C TYR A 138 6.10 4.76 -9.40
N GLU A 139 5.49 4.05 -10.35
CA GLU A 139 5.52 4.44 -11.76
C GLU A 139 4.92 5.84 -12.00
N ILE A 140 3.90 6.22 -11.23
CA ILE A 140 3.28 7.55 -11.31
C ILE A 140 4.23 8.61 -10.76
N GLU A 141 4.84 8.37 -9.60
CA GLU A 141 5.83 9.28 -9.01
C GLU A 141 7.04 9.46 -9.93
N MET A 142 7.58 8.37 -10.45
CA MET A 142 8.69 8.41 -11.40
C MET A 142 8.30 9.12 -12.69
N GLY A 143 7.11 8.89 -13.24
CA GLY A 143 6.63 9.61 -14.42
C GLY A 143 6.55 11.12 -14.21
N GLN A 144 6.12 11.56 -13.02
CA GLN A 144 6.13 12.98 -12.67
C GLN A 144 7.56 13.52 -12.56
N LEU A 145 8.47 12.78 -11.90
CA LEU A 145 9.86 13.17 -11.76
C LEU A 145 10.54 13.29 -13.13
N VAL A 146 10.39 12.30 -14.01
CA VAL A 146 10.86 12.33 -15.42
C VAL A 146 10.35 13.58 -16.14
N SER A 147 9.06 13.88 -16.03
CA SER A 147 8.47 15.04 -16.70
C SER A 147 9.02 16.38 -16.20
N TYR A 148 9.47 16.44 -14.93
CA TYR A 148 9.91 17.67 -14.28
C TYR A 148 11.42 17.91 -14.38
N VAL A 149 12.24 16.84 -14.29
CA VAL A 149 13.71 16.93 -14.33
C VAL A 149 14.34 16.38 -15.62
N GLY A 150 13.57 15.74 -16.51
CA GLY A 150 14.06 15.26 -17.82
C GLY A 150 15.02 14.06 -17.75
N LEU A 151 15.15 13.43 -16.58
CA LEU A 151 15.89 12.18 -16.41
C LEU A 151 14.97 11.01 -16.77
N PRO A 152 15.45 9.96 -17.47
CA PRO A 152 14.63 8.78 -17.74
C PRO A 152 14.26 8.07 -16.44
N ALA A 153 13.06 7.46 -16.40
CA ALA A 153 12.68 6.61 -15.27
C ALA A 153 13.67 5.42 -15.22
N PRO A 154 14.14 5.01 -14.04
CA PRO A 154 14.92 3.79 -13.94
C PRO A 154 14.05 2.62 -14.42
N GLU A 155 14.62 1.73 -15.25
CA GLU A 155 13.93 0.56 -15.80
C GLU A 155 13.52 -0.47 -14.73
N VAL A 156 14.05 -0.32 -13.51
CA VAL A 156 13.88 -1.24 -12.39
C VAL A 156 13.74 -0.45 -11.08
N PHE A 157 12.97 -0.98 -10.14
CA PHE A 157 12.71 -0.31 -8.86
C PHE A 157 13.99 -0.20 -8.01
N PRO A 158 14.23 0.87 -7.23
CA PRO A 158 15.44 1.03 -6.41
C PRO A 158 15.79 -0.16 -5.51
N HIS A 159 14.80 -0.87 -4.96
CA HIS A 159 15.05 -2.09 -4.17
C HIS A 159 15.44 -3.31 -5.01
N ASP A 160 15.09 -3.35 -6.30
CA ASP A 160 15.53 -4.42 -7.22
C ASP A 160 17.01 -4.26 -7.61
N PHE A 161 17.59 -3.09 -7.37
CA PHE A 161 19.02 -2.80 -7.61
C PHE A 161 19.90 -3.11 -6.40
N TRP A 162 19.30 -3.28 -5.22
CA TRP A 162 20.01 -3.49 -3.98
C TRP A 162 20.04 -4.97 -3.63
N SER A 163 21.18 -5.45 -3.13
CA SER A 163 21.17 -6.72 -2.42
C SER A 163 20.20 -6.61 -1.24
N GLU A 164 19.56 -7.72 -0.87
CA GLU A 164 18.65 -7.79 0.27
C GLU A 164 19.25 -7.14 1.53
N GLU A 165 20.56 -7.32 1.76
CA GLU A 165 21.33 -6.65 2.80
C GLU A 165 21.34 -5.11 2.71
N GLU A 166 21.52 -4.53 1.51
CA GLU A 166 21.58 -3.07 1.33
C GLU A 166 20.19 -2.43 1.43
N ALA A 167 19.15 -3.12 0.96
CA ALA A 167 17.76 -2.71 1.18
C ALA A 167 17.46 -2.66 2.68
N LEU A 168 17.74 -3.74 3.42
CA LEU A 168 17.54 -3.82 4.87
C LEU A 168 18.36 -2.77 5.65
N ARG A 169 19.61 -2.50 5.23
CA ARG A 169 20.48 -1.48 5.85
C ARG A 169 19.87 -0.08 5.73
N ARG A 170 19.43 0.31 4.54
CA ARG A 170 18.86 1.65 4.30
C ARG A 170 17.55 1.87 5.03
N ILE A 171 16.76 0.81 5.16
CA ILE A 171 15.54 0.83 5.95
C ILE A 171 15.83 1.02 7.44
N HIS A 172 16.96 0.51 7.94
CA HIS A 172 17.41 0.78 9.30
C HIS A 172 17.82 2.25 9.52
N LEU A 173 18.22 2.95 8.46
CA LEU A 173 18.58 4.38 8.48
C LEU A 173 17.37 5.31 8.41
N LEU A 174 16.17 4.78 8.13
CA LEU A 174 14.89 5.52 8.15
C LEU A 174 14.18 5.44 9.51
N ARG A 175 14.84 4.90 10.54
CA ARG A 175 14.40 4.96 11.95
C ARG A 175 14.86 6.26 12.60
#